data_AF-A0A7C1JT01-F1
#
_entry.id   AF-A0A7C1JT01-F1
#
_cell.length_a   1.000
_cell.length_b   1.000
_cell.length_c   1.000
_cell.angle_alpha   90.00
_cell.angle_beta   90.00
_cell.angle_gamma   90.00
#
_symmetry.space_group_name_H-M   'P 1'
#
loop_
_entity.id
_entity.type
_entity.pdbx_description
1 polymer ?
#
loop_
_entity_poly.entity_id
_entity_poly.type
_entity_poly.pdbx_seq_one_letter_code
_entity_poly.pdbx_strand_id
1 'polypeptide(L)'
;MTATGAAMVIGLGLWSDARFNSPRTGSLQPAVLALSTSTPLAATPLADGVPDEHSASLTSVEAATQVSLPASMPPWTPTPTAMPTSTPPPTPFPTRSIVPAQPSALLSGVRHEWQTWNNCGPATLAMNLSYYGSLLDQAAIGSVLRTSPDDKNVSPHELVDFARGQGYAAELYVNGNADLLKTLISNGFPVLLETWHERAPGDGIGHYRLAVGYDDATGQWTLYDSLDYTGLISLQPYAGIRMSYDRLDRFWKVFNRTFLLVHPVEQTPQVQAILAAHGFDPARMWRHAEARARAELEMDPADVFAWFNLGSSLTHQGRTAEAVVAFERAREIGLPERMLWYQFTPLEAYVAEGRPLDVLALTDAIFEETESVEELFYWRARAFLLLGDVAAAQEALTRSLELAPTFAPALALQQELSALNPLEHEERELRRES
;
A
#
# COMPACT_ATOMS: atom_id res chain seq x y z
N MET A 1 -36.01 26.79 36.76
CA MET A 1 -34.64 26.44 36.36
C MET A 1 -34.69 25.10 35.68
N THR A 2 -34.81 25.11 34.35
CA THR A 2 -34.88 23.92 33.49
C THR A 2 -33.60 23.88 32.68
N ALA A 3 -32.75 22.89 32.95
CA ALA A 3 -31.55 22.61 32.16
C ALA A 3 -31.94 21.70 30.99
N THR A 4 -31.97 22.26 29.79
CA THR A 4 -32.04 21.51 28.53
C THR A 4 -30.62 21.24 28.06
N GLY A 5 -30.15 20.01 28.23
CA GLY A 5 -28.95 19.50 27.58
C GLY A 5 -29.26 19.21 26.12
N ALA A 6 -28.59 19.93 25.21
CA ALA A 6 -28.65 19.66 23.79
C ALA A 6 -27.71 18.48 23.48
N ALA A 7 -28.28 17.32 23.18
CA ALA A 7 -27.55 16.22 22.56
C ALA A 7 -27.19 16.63 21.13
N MET A 8 -25.90 16.85 20.87
CA MET A 8 -25.39 17.12 19.53
C MET A 8 -25.36 15.79 18.76
N VAL A 9 -26.42 15.55 17.98
CA VAL A 9 -26.48 14.44 17.03
C VAL A 9 -25.50 14.76 15.90
N ILE A 10 -24.30 14.18 15.97
CA ILE A 10 -23.36 14.18 14.85
C ILE A 10 -23.99 13.28 13.77
N GLY A 11 -24.29 13.87 12.61
CA GLY A 11 -24.98 13.19 11.53
C GLY A 11 -24.21 11.97 11.05
N LEU A 12 -24.84 10.80 11.20
CA LEU A 12 -24.51 9.55 10.52
C LEU A 12 -24.80 9.69 9.01
N GLY A 13 -23.97 10.47 8.31
CA GLY A 13 -23.85 10.32 6.86
C GLY A 13 -23.16 9.00 6.58
N LEU A 14 -23.67 8.17 5.67
CA LEU A 14 -23.04 6.91 5.27
C LEU A 14 -21.56 7.15 4.88
N TRP A 15 -20.63 6.70 5.73
CA TRP A 15 -19.19 6.84 5.51
C TRP A 15 -18.75 5.74 4.54
N SER A 16 -19.01 5.94 3.24
CA SER A 16 -18.23 5.22 2.24
C SER A 16 -16.85 5.89 2.19
N ASP A 17 -15.87 5.36 2.92
CA ASP A 17 -14.47 5.79 2.77
C ASP A 17 -13.98 5.32 1.39
N ALA A 18 -14.32 6.10 0.36
CA ALA A 18 -13.76 6.01 -0.98
C ALA A 18 -12.24 6.32 -1.02
N ARG A 19 -11.61 6.46 0.15
CA ARG A 19 -10.22 6.84 0.36
C ARG A 19 -9.24 5.67 0.34
N PHE A 20 -9.72 4.43 0.49
CA PHE A 20 -8.90 3.25 0.18
C PHE A 20 -8.90 2.90 -1.32
N ASN A 21 -9.74 3.54 -2.15
CA ASN A 21 -9.84 3.22 -3.57
C ASN A 21 -10.27 4.41 -4.46
N SER A 22 -9.63 5.58 -4.32
CA SER A 22 -9.77 6.68 -5.30
C SER A 22 -8.40 7.14 -5.80
N PRO A 23 -8.20 7.30 -7.12
CA PRO A 23 -6.99 7.90 -7.66
C PRO A 23 -7.01 9.40 -7.37
N ARG A 24 -6.41 9.83 -6.26
CA ARG A 24 -6.10 11.24 -6.07
C ARG A 24 -4.83 11.57 -6.83
N THR A 25 -5.01 12.23 -7.97
CA THR A 25 -4.00 13.10 -8.59
C THR A 25 -3.70 14.26 -7.63
N GLY A 26 -2.98 13.98 -6.55
CA GLY A 26 -2.25 14.97 -5.78
C GLY A 26 -0.81 14.91 -6.26
N SER A 27 -0.28 16.02 -6.76
CA SER A 27 1.11 16.10 -7.18
C SER A 27 2.03 15.87 -5.98
N LEU A 28 2.42 14.62 -5.75
CA LEU A 28 3.71 14.35 -5.14
C LEU A 28 4.74 14.98 -6.08
N GLN A 29 5.50 15.95 -5.59
CA GLN A 29 6.69 16.37 -6.31
C GLN A 29 7.56 15.12 -6.49
N PRO A 30 8.03 14.80 -7.71
CA PRO A 30 8.85 13.63 -7.93
C PRO A 30 10.19 13.84 -7.22
N ALA A 31 10.35 13.25 -6.03
CA ALA A 31 11.66 13.00 -5.47
C ALA A 31 12.23 11.80 -6.21
N VAL A 32 12.79 12.05 -7.40
CA VAL A 32 13.72 11.11 -8.02
C VAL A 32 14.90 11.02 -7.06
N LEU A 33 14.97 9.92 -6.30
CA LEU A 33 16.12 9.66 -5.41
C LEU A 33 17.34 9.45 -6.30
N ALA A 34 18.11 10.53 -6.50
CA ALA A 34 19.42 10.45 -7.12
C ALA A 34 20.37 9.77 -6.12
N LEU A 35 20.89 8.60 -6.50
CA LEU A 35 21.96 7.92 -5.78
C LEU A 35 23.16 8.86 -5.65
N SER A 36 23.45 9.31 -4.43
CA SER A 36 24.73 9.95 -4.14
C SER A 36 25.81 8.88 -4.17
N THR A 37 26.71 8.95 -5.16
CA THR A 37 27.87 8.07 -5.22
C THR A 37 28.86 8.47 -4.13
N SER A 38 28.81 7.80 -2.98
CA SER A 38 29.91 7.86 -2.01
C SER A 38 30.99 6.85 -2.44
N THR A 39 32.11 7.38 -2.92
CA THR A 39 33.38 6.63 -3.04
C THR A 39 33.80 6.07 -1.68
N PRO A 40 34.33 4.84 -1.60
CA PRO A 40 34.75 4.29 -0.32
C PRO A 40 36.07 4.96 0.11
N LEU A 41 36.09 5.63 1.26
CA LEU A 41 37.34 5.99 1.93
C LEU A 41 37.79 4.86 2.84
N ALA A 42 39.04 4.45 2.64
CA ALA A 42 39.74 3.47 3.46
C ALA A 42 39.90 3.94 4.91
N ALA A 43 39.82 2.99 5.83
CA ALA A 43 39.97 3.17 7.27
C ALA A 43 41.41 3.56 7.69
N THR A 44 41.53 4.45 8.68
CA THR A 44 42.45 4.49 9.86
C THR A 44 42.63 5.96 10.37
N PRO A 45 43.11 6.21 11.61
CA PRO A 45 42.30 6.29 12.82
C PRO A 45 42.28 7.71 13.46
N LEU A 46 41.41 7.87 14.45
CA LEU A 46 41.13 9.04 15.28
C LEU A 46 42.38 9.75 15.86
N ALA A 47 42.40 11.08 15.76
CA ALA A 47 43.07 11.99 16.69
C ALA A 47 42.35 13.36 16.74
N ASP A 48 42.45 13.99 17.91
CA ASP A 48 41.68 15.13 18.45
C ASP A 48 41.70 16.45 17.65
N GLY A 49 40.66 17.28 17.85
CA GLY A 49 40.76 18.73 17.65
C GLY A 49 39.48 19.45 17.20
N VAL A 50 38.77 20.06 18.15
CA VAL A 50 37.89 21.27 18.00
C VAL A 50 38.83 22.50 17.90
N PRO A 51 38.53 23.72 17.34
CA PRO A 51 37.23 24.42 17.19
C PRO A 51 36.95 25.29 15.92
N ASP A 52 35.71 25.83 15.92
CA ASP A 52 35.22 27.19 15.62
C ASP A 52 34.87 27.73 14.21
N GLU A 53 33.62 28.24 14.18
CA GLU A 53 33.04 29.45 13.59
C GLU A 53 33.44 29.94 12.17
N HIS A 54 32.44 30.18 11.31
CA HIS A 54 31.96 31.55 11.05
C HIS A 54 30.75 31.61 10.08
N SER A 55 29.85 32.50 10.46
CA SER A 55 28.69 33.06 9.76
C SER A 55 29.04 33.75 8.42
N ALA A 56 28.14 33.70 7.43
CA ALA A 56 28.00 34.77 6.43
C ALA A 56 26.63 34.74 5.72
N SER A 57 26.02 35.92 5.70
CA SER A 57 24.67 36.26 5.27
C SER A 57 24.42 36.22 3.77
N LEU A 58 23.13 36.07 3.44
CA LEU A 58 22.49 36.26 2.14
C LEU A 58 22.42 37.76 1.77
N THR A 59 22.75 38.09 0.52
CA THR A 59 22.39 39.36 -0.11
C THR A 59 21.65 39.13 -1.43
N SER A 60 20.45 39.68 -1.47
CA SER A 60 19.55 39.85 -2.62
C SER A 60 19.99 41.02 -3.50
N VAL A 61 19.88 40.89 -4.82
CA VAL A 61 19.92 42.03 -5.75
C VAL A 61 18.78 41.89 -6.76
N GLU A 62 17.86 42.83 -6.69
CA GLU A 62 16.77 43.11 -7.62
C GLU A 62 17.18 44.33 -8.44
N ALA A 63 17.00 44.29 -9.77
CA ALA A 63 17.21 45.46 -10.62
C ALA A 63 16.17 45.48 -11.75
N ALA A 64 15.20 46.38 -11.60
CA ALA A 64 14.24 46.76 -12.63
C ALA A 64 14.84 47.84 -13.54
N THR A 65 14.56 47.77 -14.84
CA THR A 65 14.88 48.85 -15.78
C THR A 65 13.61 49.23 -16.55
N GLN A 66 13.16 50.48 -16.38
CA GLN A 66 12.08 51.11 -17.14
C GLN A 66 12.60 51.67 -18.46
N VAL A 67 11.82 51.53 -19.54
CA VAL A 67 12.02 52.22 -20.82
C VAL A 67 10.71 52.89 -21.24
N SER A 68 10.84 54.14 -21.66
CA SER A 68 9.81 55.11 -22.05
C SER A 68 9.23 54.86 -23.45
N LEU A 69 7.95 55.21 -23.67
CA LEU A 69 7.21 55.05 -24.93
C LEU A 69 7.23 56.31 -25.81
N PRO A 70 7.37 56.21 -27.15
CA PRO A 70 6.97 57.25 -28.10
C PRO A 70 5.54 57.05 -28.63
N ALA A 71 4.89 58.16 -28.96
CA ALA A 71 3.51 58.26 -29.42
C ALA A 71 3.33 58.02 -30.94
N SER A 72 2.12 57.57 -31.27
CA SER A 72 1.50 57.37 -32.60
C SER A 72 1.82 56.07 -33.35
N MET A 73 0.84 55.16 -33.38
CA MET A 73 0.80 53.99 -34.25
C MET A 73 -0.35 54.13 -35.28
N PRO A 74 -0.14 53.70 -36.54
CA PRO A 74 -1.19 53.60 -37.55
C PRO A 74 -2.23 52.51 -37.20
N PRO A 75 -3.44 52.53 -37.80
CA PRO A 75 -4.47 51.54 -37.51
C PRO A 75 -4.00 50.13 -37.88
N TRP A 76 -4.05 49.24 -36.89
CA TRP A 76 -3.71 47.83 -37.00
C TRP A 76 -4.72 47.10 -37.90
N THR A 77 -4.24 46.50 -38.99
CA THR A 77 -4.91 45.40 -39.68
C THR A 77 -4.47 44.08 -39.03
N PRO A 78 -5.40 43.22 -38.58
CA PRO A 78 -5.02 41.94 -37.98
C PRO A 78 -4.41 41.02 -39.05
N THR A 79 -3.13 40.70 -38.89
CA THR A 79 -2.46 39.60 -39.59
C THR A 79 -3.06 38.28 -39.10
N PRO A 80 -3.46 37.33 -39.98
CA PRO A 80 -4.01 36.06 -39.54
C PRO A 80 -2.99 35.28 -38.70
N THR A 81 -3.40 34.95 -37.47
CA THR A 81 -2.67 34.08 -36.55
C THR A 81 -2.47 32.71 -37.21
N ALA A 82 -1.21 32.29 -37.39
CA ALA A 82 -0.91 30.91 -37.74
C ALA A 82 -1.44 30.01 -36.62
N MET A 83 -2.34 29.08 -36.97
CA MET A 83 -2.89 28.11 -36.03
C MET A 83 -1.76 27.29 -35.37
N PRO A 84 -1.90 26.92 -34.09
CA PRO A 84 -0.98 25.98 -33.46
C PRO A 84 -0.97 24.68 -34.27
N THR A 85 0.21 24.28 -34.74
CA THR A 85 0.40 22.96 -35.35
C THR A 85 0.07 21.94 -34.27
N SER A 86 -1.01 21.18 -34.47
CA SER A 86 -1.38 20.07 -33.60
C SER A 86 -0.20 19.11 -33.50
N THR A 87 0.40 18.99 -32.31
CA THR A 87 1.30 17.88 -32.01
C THR A 87 0.49 16.59 -32.23
N PRO A 88 0.94 15.67 -33.09
CA PRO A 88 0.24 14.42 -33.29
C PRO A 88 0.07 13.72 -31.94
N PRO A 89 -1.08 13.07 -31.67
CA PRO A 89 -1.27 12.31 -30.45
C PRO A 89 -0.12 11.29 -30.31
N PRO A 90 0.33 10.98 -29.08
CA PRO A 90 1.34 9.96 -28.86
C PRO A 90 0.91 8.70 -29.61
N THR A 91 1.80 8.21 -30.47
CA THR A 91 1.53 6.99 -31.23
C THR A 91 1.29 5.86 -30.22
N PRO A 92 0.15 5.15 -30.27
CA PRO A 92 -0.10 4.08 -29.33
C PRO A 92 1.03 3.06 -29.46
N PHE A 93 1.68 2.74 -28.33
CA PHE A 93 2.64 1.65 -28.30
C PHE A 93 1.95 0.37 -28.81
N PRO A 94 2.55 -0.38 -29.75
CA PRO A 94 1.94 -1.59 -30.25
C PRO A 94 1.71 -2.55 -29.09
N THR A 95 0.44 -2.85 -28.80
CA THR A 95 0.09 -3.85 -27.79
C THR A 95 0.60 -5.18 -28.30
N ARG A 96 1.58 -5.77 -27.60
CA ARG A 96 2.03 -7.13 -27.91
C ARG A 96 0.84 -8.07 -27.77
N SER A 97 0.71 -9.01 -28.71
CA SER A 97 -0.30 -10.07 -28.63
C SER A 97 -0.09 -10.88 -27.34
N ILE A 98 -1.18 -11.15 -26.62
CA ILE A 98 -1.14 -12.00 -25.42
C ILE A 98 -0.74 -13.42 -25.84
N VAL A 99 0.24 -13.98 -25.13
CA VAL A 99 0.58 -15.40 -25.26
C VAL A 99 -0.22 -16.18 -24.20
N PRO A 100 -0.93 -17.26 -24.56
CA PRO A 100 -1.55 -18.13 -23.56
C PRO A 100 -0.51 -18.68 -22.57
N ALA A 101 -0.95 -19.08 -21.37
CA ALA A 101 -0.10 -19.78 -20.42
C ALA A 101 0.63 -20.96 -21.10
N GLN A 102 1.95 -21.02 -20.92
CA GLN A 102 2.79 -22.11 -21.42
C GLN A 102 2.81 -23.26 -20.40
N PRO A 103 3.21 -24.49 -20.77
CA PRO A 103 3.35 -25.58 -19.78
C PRO A 103 4.34 -25.28 -18.65
N SER A 104 5.28 -24.37 -18.90
CA SER A 104 6.21 -23.85 -17.91
C SER A 104 6.72 -22.48 -18.35
N ALA A 105 7.02 -21.60 -17.41
CA ALA A 105 7.72 -20.34 -17.67
C ALA A 105 8.62 -19.99 -16.49
N LEU A 106 9.75 -19.34 -16.76
CA LEU A 106 10.65 -18.83 -15.73
C LEU A 106 11.23 -17.50 -16.19
N LEU A 107 10.99 -16.46 -15.40
CA LEU A 107 11.59 -15.15 -15.57
C LEU A 107 12.97 -15.13 -14.93
N SER A 108 13.90 -14.45 -15.58
CA SER A 108 15.29 -14.28 -15.15
C SER A 108 15.65 -12.81 -15.07
N GLY A 109 16.76 -12.47 -14.41
CA GLY A 109 17.23 -11.08 -14.29
C GLY A 109 16.70 -10.33 -13.08
N VAL A 110 16.00 -11.01 -12.17
CA VAL A 110 15.62 -10.48 -10.87
C VAL A 110 16.84 -10.49 -9.94
N ARG A 111 17.15 -9.36 -9.31
CA ARG A 111 18.12 -9.30 -8.21
C ARG A 111 17.42 -9.72 -6.93
N HIS A 112 17.92 -10.76 -6.27
CA HIS A 112 17.40 -11.22 -4.98
C HIS A 112 17.97 -10.41 -3.81
N GLU A 113 17.16 -10.22 -2.78
CA GLU A 113 17.57 -9.62 -1.51
C GLU A 113 16.97 -10.38 -0.32
N TRP A 114 17.83 -10.78 0.63
CA TRP A 114 17.38 -11.27 1.94
C TRP A 114 16.89 -10.08 2.77
N GLN A 115 15.70 -10.18 3.35
CA GLN A 115 15.13 -9.07 4.12
C GLN A 115 15.93 -8.81 5.40
N THR A 116 16.01 -7.53 5.77
CA THR A 116 16.31 -7.12 7.14
C THR A 116 15.07 -7.27 8.04
N TRP A 117 15.20 -6.96 9.33
CA TRP A 117 14.13 -7.04 10.33
C TRP A 117 12.83 -6.41 9.80
N ASN A 118 11.70 -7.14 9.78
CA ASN A 118 10.39 -6.69 9.26
C ASN A 118 10.39 -6.02 7.87
N ASN A 119 11.31 -6.38 6.98
CA ASN A 119 11.47 -5.69 5.69
C ASN A 119 10.92 -6.48 4.49
N CYS A 120 10.00 -7.42 4.71
CA CYS A 120 9.52 -8.33 3.65
C CYS A 120 8.92 -7.59 2.44
N GLY A 121 8.11 -6.55 2.68
CA GLY A 121 7.49 -5.72 1.65
C GLY A 121 8.53 -4.97 0.82
N PRO A 122 9.35 -4.09 1.44
CA PRO A 122 10.41 -3.36 0.73
C PRO A 122 11.41 -4.27 0.00
N ALA A 123 11.81 -5.39 0.60
CA ALA A 123 12.71 -6.35 -0.05
C ALA A 123 12.05 -6.99 -1.29
N THR A 124 10.78 -7.39 -1.20
CA THR A 124 10.07 -8.00 -2.33
C THR A 124 9.77 -6.99 -3.44
N LEU A 125 9.47 -5.74 -3.08
CA LEU A 125 9.32 -4.67 -4.05
C LEU A 125 10.65 -4.34 -4.74
N ALA A 126 11.77 -4.31 -4.02
CA ALA A 126 13.09 -4.13 -4.61
C ALA A 126 13.42 -5.25 -5.62
N MET A 127 13.14 -6.51 -5.26
CA MET A 127 13.25 -7.64 -6.19
C MET A 127 12.38 -7.41 -7.44
N ASN A 128 11.11 -7.05 -7.27
CA ASN A 128 10.20 -6.82 -8.39
C ASN A 128 10.68 -5.68 -9.31
N LEU A 129 11.06 -4.52 -8.76
CA LEU A 129 11.53 -3.37 -9.53
C LEU A 129 12.88 -3.65 -10.23
N SER A 130 13.74 -4.49 -9.64
CA SER A 130 15.01 -4.88 -10.27
C SER A 130 14.83 -5.60 -11.60
N TYR A 131 13.73 -6.35 -11.77
CA TYR A 131 13.37 -6.99 -13.03
C TYR A 131 13.19 -5.98 -14.17
N TYR A 132 12.73 -4.78 -13.83
CA TYR A 132 12.56 -3.65 -14.75
C TYR A 132 13.76 -2.70 -14.78
N GLY A 133 14.90 -3.11 -14.22
CA GLY A 133 16.15 -2.36 -14.25
C GLY A 133 16.33 -1.32 -13.15
N SER A 134 15.44 -1.29 -12.13
CA SER A 134 15.63 -0.39 -11.00
C SER A 134 16.86 -0.76 -10.17
N LEU A 135 17.60 0.28 -9.76
CA LEU A 135 18.76 0.15 -8.88
C LEU A 135 18.39 0.27 -7.40
N LEU A 136 17.13 0.59 -7.07
CA LEU A 136 16.67 0.69 -5.69
C LEU A 136 16.80 -0.67 -4.99
N ASP A 137 17.40 -0.66 -3.82
CA ASP A 137 17.49 -1.82 -2.93
C ASP A 137 16.46 -1.72 -1.79
N GLN A 138 16.36 -2.77 -0.98
CA GLN A 138 15.41 -2.80 0.13
C GLN A 138 15.67 -1.70 1.18
N ALA A 139 16.88 -1.16 1.28
CA ALA A 139 17.23 -0.14 2.26
C ALA A 139 16.72 1.22 1.81
N ALA A 140 16.88 1.56 0.53
CA ALA A 140 16.31 2.75 -0.07
C ALA A 140 14.78 2.74 0.03
N ILE A 141 14.13 1.63 -0.34
CA ILE A 141 12.67 1.50 -0.25
C ILE A 141 12.22 1.50 1.21
N GLY A 142 12.89 0.74 2.07
CA GLY A 142 12.57 0.63 3.50
C GLY A 142 12.70 1.96 4.23
N SER A 143 13.65 2.83 3.84
CA SER A 143 13.81 4.15 4.46
C SER A 143 12.62 5.09 4.27
N VAL A 144 11.77 4.81 3.26
CA VAL A 144 10.54 5.56 2.98
C VAL A 144 9.34 4.87 3.58
N LEU A 145 9.23 3.55 3.40
CA LEU A 145 8.03 2.80 3.77
C LEU A 145 7.98 2.37 5.23
N ARG A 146 9.14 2.23 5.88
CA ARG A 146 9.21 1.85 7.29
C ARG A 146 9.50 3.06 8.14
N THR A 147 8.43 3.65 8.63
CA THR A 147 8.45 4.92 9.36
C THR A 147 8.82 4.75 10.85
N SER A 148 8.79 3.51 11.36
CA SER A 148 9.31 3.17 12.69
C SER A 148 10.22 1.91 12.69
N PRO A 149 11.16 1.78 13.63
CA PRO A 149 12.07 0.62 13.68
C PRO A 149 11.38 -0.74 13.87
N ASP A 150 10.26 -0.76 14.58
CA ASP A 150 9.47 -1.97 14.87
C ASP A 150 8.16 -2.04 14.08
N ASP A 151 8.06 -1.28 13.00
CA ASP A 151 6.99 -1.40 12.01
C ASP A 151 6.86 -2.88 11.60
N LYS A 152 5.69 -3.46 11.88
CA LYS A 152 5.41 -4.89 11.65
C LYS A 152 4.92 -5.15 10.22
N ASN A 153 4.42 -4.13 9.53
CA ASN A 153 3.65 -4.29 8.32
C ASN A 153 3.80 -3.05 7.43
N VAL A 154 4.32 -3.26 6.23
CA VAL A 154 4.09 -2.32 5.12
C VAL A 154 2.88 -2.83 4.36
N SER A 155 1.78 -2.08 4.43
CA SER A 155 0.53 -2.44 3.81
C SER A 155 0.63 -2.46 2.27
N PRO A 156 -0.12 -3.33 1.55
CA PRO A 156 0.01 -3.46 0.09
C PRO A 156 -0.19 -2.16 -0.69
N HIS A 157 -1.05 -1.26 -0.21
CA HIS A 157 -1.31 0.02 -0.86
C HIS A 157 -0.08 0.96 -0.80
N GLU A 158 0.73 0.89 0.26
CA GLU A 158 1.95 1.68 0.38
C GLU A 158 3.01 1.24 -0.62
N LEU A 159 3.10 -0.08 -0.90
CA LEU A 159 3.95 -0.62 -1.97
C LEU A 159 3.53 -0.09 -3.34
N VAL A 160 2.21 -0.01 -3.58
CA VAL A 160 1.64 0.55 -4.82
C VAL A 160 1.96 2.04 -4.94
N ASP A 161 1.72 2.81 -3.89
CA ASP A 161 1.96 4.25 -3.90
C ASP A 161 3.43 4.59 -4.07
N PHE A 162 4.33 3.83 -3.43
CA PHE A 162 5.77 3.93 -3.65
C PHE A 162 6.13 3.64 -5.10
N ALA A 163 5.68 2.51 -5.66
CA ALA A 163 5.99 2.13 -7.04
C ALA A 163 5.48 3.17 -8.06
N ARG A 164 4.28 3.71 -7.85
CA ARG A 164 3.73 4.83 -8.64
C ARG A 164 4.60 6.09 -8.51
N GLY A 165 5.06 6.41 -7.29
CA GLY A 165 5.99 7.50 -7.04
C GLY A 165 7.34 7.36 -7.76
N GLN A 166 7.76 6.12 -8.05
CA GLN A 166 8.95 5.82 -8.85
C GLN A 166 8.69 5.81 -10.37
N GLY A 167 7.47 6.13 -10.82
CA GLY A 167 7.12 6.21 -12.23
C GLY A 167 6.64 4.90 -12.87
N TYR A 168 6.34 3.87 -12.07
CA TYR A 168 5.74 2.63 -12.56
C TYR A 168 4.21 2.72 -12.56
N ALA A 169 3.57 1.95 -13.44
CA ALA A 169 2.18 1.59 -13.22
C ALA A 169 2.15 0.48 -12.15
N ALA A 170 1.34 0.67 -11.11
CA ALA A 170 1.17 -0.31 -10.06
C ALA A 170 -0.31 -0.37 -9.64
N GLU A 171 -0.83 -1.58 -9.47
CA GLU A 171 -2.21 -1.83 -9.06
C GLU A 171 -2.29 -2.98 -8.05
N LEU A 172 -3.20 -2.82 -7.08
CA LEU A 172 -3.51 -3.80 -6.05
C LEU A 172 -4.81 -4.52 -6.39
N TYR A 173 -4.79 -5.85 -6.34
CA TYR A 173 -5.92 -6.69 -6.69
C TYR A 173 -6.14 -7.79 -5.66
N VAL A 174 -7.37 -8.29 -5.58
CA VAL A 174 -7.74 -9.49 -4.81
C VAL A 174 -8.35 -10.56 -5.70
N ASN A 175 -8.60 -11.74 -5.14
CA ASN A 175 -9.19 -12.88 -5.86
C ASN A 175 -8.34 -13.32 -7.06
N GLY A 176 -7.01 -13.26 -6.90
CA GLY A 176 -6.10 -13.88 -7.87
C GLY A 176 -6.29 -15.39 -7.96
N ASN A 177 -5.87 -15.97 -9.08
CA ASN A 177 -5.91 -17.41 -9.31
C ASN A 177 -4.69 -17.87 -10.12
N ALA A 178 -4.46 -19.18 -10.14
CA ALA A 178 -3.31 -19.78 -10.78
C ALA A 178 -3.26 -19.52 -12.30
N ASP A 179 -4.39 -19.58 -13.00
CA ASP A 179 -4.43 -19.42 -14.46
C ASP A 179 -4.04 -18.00 -14.89
N LEU A 180 -4.48 -16.99 -14.15
CA LEU A 180 -4.09 -15.60 -14.36
C LEU A 180 -2.59 -15.40 -14.09
N LEU A 181 -2.08 -15.90 -12.96
CA LEU A 181 -0.65 -15.82 -12.62
C LEU A 181 0.23 -16.49 -13.67
N LYS A 182 -0.14 -17.69 -14.13
CA LYS A 182 0.58 -18.41 -15.19
C LYS A 182 0.64 -17.61 -16.48
N THR A 183 -0.48 -16.98 -16.86
CA THR A 183 -0.55 -16.16 -18.07
C THR A 183 0.29 -14.89 -17.92
N LEU A 184 0.23 -14.20 -16.79
CA LEU A 184 1.07 -13.02 -16.51
C LEU A 184 2.55 -13.37 -16.62
N ILE A 185 2.99 -14.44 -15.95
CA ILE A 185 4.39 -14.88 -15.97
C ILE A 185 4.82 -15.31 -17.38
N SER A 186 3.99 -16.05 -18.12
CA SER A 186 4.27 -16.41 -19.52
C SER A 186 4.39 -15.20 -20.46
N ASN A 187 3.82 -14.05 -20.08
CA ASN A 187 3.92 -12.80 -20.82
C ASN A 187 5.00 -11.86 -20.30
N GLY A 188 5.83 -12.30 -19.34
CA GLY A 188 6.96 -11.52 -18.84
C GLY A 188 6.66 -10.63 -17.65
N PHE A 189 5.56 -10.86 -16.92
CA PHE A 189 5.18 -10.08 -15.74
C PHE A 189 5.36 -10.90 -14.46
N PRO A 190 6.38 -10.61 -13.62
CA PRO A 190 6.46 -11.18 -12.30
C PRO A 190 5.34 -10.61 -11.42
N VAL A 191 4.80 -11.42 -10.52
CA VAL A 191 3.64 -11.05 -9.70
C VAL A 191 4.03 -11.02 -8.24
N LEU A 192 3.84 -9.88 -7.58
CA LEU A 192 4.08 -9.74 -6.14
C LEU A 192 2.83 -10.20 -5.40
N LEU A 193 2.98 -11.16 -4.49
CA LEU A 193 1.90 -11.81 -3.76
C LEU A 193 2.02 -11.49 -2.28
N GLU A 194 0.88 -11.15 -1.65
CA GLU A 194 0.77 -11.11 -0.20
C GLU A 194 0.28 -12.47 0.28
N THR A 195 1.02 -13.10 1.20
CA THR A 195 0.84 -14.51 1.53
C THR A 195 1.12 -14.76 3.00
N TRP A 196 0.53 -15.81 3.54
CA TRP A 196 0.94 -16.31 4.84
C TRP A 196 2.30 -16.99 4.77
N HIS A 197 3.07 -16.92 5.84
CA HIS A 197 4.29 -17.69 6.04
C HIS A 197 4.25 -18.33 7.41
N GLU A 198 4.59 -19.61 7.49
CA GLU A 198 4.59 -20.36 8.73
C GLU A 198 5.74 -21.38 8.67
N ARG A 199 6.62 -21.36 9.67
CA ARG A 199 7.74 -22.31 9.80
C ARG A 199 7.35 -23.47 10.71
N ALA A 200 6.53 -23.20 11.72
CA ALA A 200 5.97 -24.16 12.65
C ALA A 200 4.52 -23.82 13.00
N PRO A 201 3.67 -24.81 13.34
CA PRO A 201 2.27 -24.54 13.67
C PRO A 201 2.12 -23.44 14.73
N GLY A 202 1.39 -22.38 14.41
CA GLY A 202 1.10 -21.25 15.30
C GLY A 202 2.10 -20.09 15.23
N ASP A 203 3.19 -20.20 14.46
CA ASP A 203 4.18 -19.12 14.29
C ASP A 203 3.92 -18.22 13.06
N GLY A 204 2.73 -18.36 12.46
CA GLY A 204 2.39 -17.73 11.21
C GLY A 204 2.48 -16.20 11.22
N ILE A 205 2.93 -15.62 10.11
CA ILE A 205 3.07 -14.18 9.85
C ILE A 205 2.64 -13.85 8.42
N GLY A 206 2.27 -12.59 8.20
CA GLY A 206 2.15 -12.03 6.85
C GLY A 206 3.51 -11.91 6.18
N HIS A 207 3.55 -12.16 4.87
CA HIS A 207 4.79 -12.18 4.09
C HIS A 207 4.54 -11.88 2.62
N TYR A 208 5.52 -11.24 1.97
CA TYR A 208 5.48 -10.99 0.54
C TYR A 208 6.38 -11.96 -0.22
N ARG A 209 5.90 -12.41 -1.38
CA ARG A 209 6.64 -13.29 -2.28
C ARG A 209 6.53 -12.79 -3.71
N LEU A 210 7.60 -12.98 -4.50
CA LEU A 210 7.59 -12.62 -5.91
C LEU A 210 7.49 -13.89 -6.77
N ALA A 211 6.35 -14.12 -7.40
CA ALA A 211 6.18 -15.21 -8.34
C ALA A 211 6.87 -14.88 -9.68
N VAL A 212 7.86 -15.70 -10.04
CA VAL A 212 8.69 -15.50 -11.24
C VAL A 212 8.63 -16.68 -12.20
N GLY A 213 8.06 -17.81 -11.80
CA GLY A 213 8.01 -18.98 -12.65
C GLY A 213 7.05 -20.05 -12.16
N TYR A 214 6.77 -21.00 -13.04
CA TYR A 214 5.97 -22.18 -12.75
C TYR A 214 6.29 -23.30 -13.73
N ASP A 215 5.93 -24.52 -13.34
CA ASP A 215 6.11 -25.73 -14.14
C ASP A 215 4.96 -26.70 -13.86
N ASP A 216 4.10 -26.92 -14.87
CA ASP A 216 2.93 -27.80 -14.77
C ASP A 216 3.32 -29.27 -14.67
N ALA A 217 4.48 -29.67 -15.21
CA ALA A 217 4.94 -31.06 -15.11
C ALA A 217 5.28 -31.44 -13.67
N THR A 218 5.69 -30.46 -12.86
CA THR A 218 6.00 -30.66 -11.44
C THR A 218 4.92 -30.11 -10.49
N GLY A 219 3.96 -29.34 -10.99
CA GLY A 219 2.90 -28.71 -10.19
C GLY A 219 3.44 -27.67 -9.20
N GLN A 220 4.49 -26.95 -9.60
CA GLN A 220 5.24 -26.05 -8.72
C GLN A 220 5.39 -24.64 -9.27
N TRP A 221 5.32 -23.68 -8.36
CA TRP A 221 5.78 -22.30 -8.55
C TRP A 221 7.28 -22.19 -8.26
N THR A 222 7.94 -21.26 -8.93
CA THR A 222 9.24 -20.71 -8.54
C THR A 222 9.02 -19.30 -8.00
N LEU A 223 9.32 -19.11 -6.72
CA LEU A 223 9.09 -17.86 -5.99
C LEU A 223 10.43 -17.29 -5.55
N TYR A 224 10.63 -15.99 -5.73
CA TYR A 224 11.69 -15.27 -5.04
C TYR A 224 11.16 -14.85 -3.68
N ASP A 225 11.86 -15.27 -2.64
CA ASP A 225 11.45 -15.12 -1.25
C ASP A 225 12.61 -14.51 -0.45
N SER A 226 12.32 -13.47 0.31
CA SER A 226 13.29 -12.70 1.07
C SER A 226 13.53 -13.26 2.49
N LEU A 227 12.80 -14.30 2.90
CA LEU A 227 12.85 -14.88 4.25
C LEU A 227 12.98 -16.42 4.27
N ASP A 228 12.29 -17.10 3.35
CA ASP A 228 12.22 -18.55 3.28
C ASP A 228 13.27 -19.11 2.31
N TYR A 229 13.95 -20.18 2.74
CA TYR A 229 14.92 -20.94 1.94
C TYR A 229 14.49 -22.40 1.77
N THR A 230 13.30 -22.76 2.25
CA THR A 230 12.75 -24.11 2.12
C THR A 230 12.45 -24.40 0.65
N GLY A 231 13.09 -25.42 0.08
CA GLY A 231 12.96 -25.74 -1.34
C GLY A 231 13.77 -24.80 -2.25
N LEU A 232 14.79 -24.12 -1.72
CA LEU A 232 15.72 -23.29 -2.49
C LEU A 232 16.36 -24.10 -3.63
N ILE A 233 16.25 -23.56 -4.85
CA ILE A 233 16.80 -24.17 -6.07
C ILE A 233 18.32 -23.97 -6.14
N SER A 234 18.78 -22.75 -5.88
CA SER A 234 20.18 -22.37 -5.80
C SER A 234 20.31 -21.05 -5.05
N LEU A 235 21.38 -20.89 -4.27
CA LEU A 235 21.71 -19.64 -3.57
C LEU A 235 22.58 -18.71 -4.41
N GLN A 236 23.45 -19.26 -5.27
CA GLN A 236 24.41 -18.50 -6.07
C GLN A 236 24.58 -19.12 -7.47
N PRO A 237 24.01 -18.51 -8.53
CA PRO A 237 23.06 -17.38 -8.45
C PRO A 237 21.78 -17.82 -7.73
N TYR A 238 21.10 -16.88 -7.06
CA TYR A 238 19.81 -17.16 -6.45
C TYR A 238 18.80 -17.53 -7.53
N ALA A 239 18.09 -18.64 -7.35
CA ALA A 239 17.15 -19.17 -8.35
C ALA A 239 15.71 -19.31 -7.84
N GLY A 240 15.40 -18.80 -6.65
CA GLY A 240 14.09 -18.93 -6.02
C GLY A 240 13.90 -20.23 -5.24
N ILE A 241 12.77 -20.33 -4.57
CA ILE A 241 12.28 -21.53 -3.88
C ILE A 241 11.19 -22.20 -4.72
N ARG A 242 11.08 -23.52 -4.60
CA ARG A 242 9.97 -24.30 -5.14
C ARG A 242 8.83 -24.41 -4.14
N MET A 243 7.61 -24.10 -4.58
CA MET A 243 6.40 -24.28 -3.78
C MET A 243 5.31 -24.92 -4.64
N SER A 244 4.69 -26.00 -4.16
CA SER A 244 3.55 -26.63 -4.87
C SER A 244 2.39 -25.65 -5.03
N TYR A 245 1.60 -25.81 -6.09
CA TYR A 245 0.41 -24.99 -6.35
C TYR A 245 -0.55 -24.91 -5.14
N ASP A 246 -0.88 -26.05 -4.55
CA ASP A 246 -1.81 -26.11 -3.41
C ASP A 246 -1.27 -25.40 -2.16
N ARG A 247 0.04 -25.52 -1.90
CA ARG A 247 0.68 -24.85 -0.75
C ARG A 247 0.64 -23.33 -0.91
N LEU A 248 0.95 -22.82 -2.11
CA LEU A 248 0.84 -21.39 -2.36
C LEU A 248 -0.60 -20.92 -2.22
N ASP A 249 -1.58 -21.63 -2.82
CA ASP A 249 -2.99 -21.21 -2.76
C ASP A 249 -3.52 -21.17 -1.32
N ARG A 250 -3.14 -22.12 -0.46
CA ARG A 250 -3.48 -22.08 0.98
C ARG A 250 -2.92 -20.86 1.70
N PHE A 251 -1.65 -20.52 1.48
CA PHE A 251 -1.03 -19.34 2.09
C PHE A 251 -1.57 -18.04 1.51
N TRP A 252 -1.88 -18.02 0.23
CA TRP A 252 -2.40 -16.87 -0.48
C TRP A 252 -3.86 -16.58 -0.12
N LYS A 253 -4.64 -17.63 0.17
CA LYS A 253 -6.02 -17.53 0.65
C LYS A 253 -6.14 -16.71 1.94
N VAL A 254 -5.17 -16.77 2.84
CA VAL A 254 -5.19 -16.01 4.10
C VAL A 254 -5.34 -14.50 3.89
N PHE A 255 -4.89 -14.00 2.74
CA PHE A 255 -4.96 -12.61 2.32
C PHE A 255 -5.90 -12.43 1.12
N ASN A 256 -7.02 -13.15 1.07
CA ASN A 256 -8.00 -13.08 -0.04
C ASN A 256 -7.39 -13.17 -1.46
N ARG A 257 -6.25 -13.87 -1.56
CA ARG A 257 -5.45 -13.98 -2.78
C ARG A 257 -5.08 -12.62 -3.37
N THR A 258 -4.60 -11.72 -2.49
CA THR A 258 -4.09 -10.39 -2.82
C THR A 258 -2.81 -10.48 -3.65
N PHE A 259 -2.75 -9.71 -4.73
CA PHE A 259 -1.57 -9.59 -5.56
C PHE A 259 -1.41 -8.16 -6.10
N LEU A 260 -0.17 -7.80 -6.38
CA LEU A 260 0.20 -6.53 -6.96
C LEU A 260 0.82 -6.78 -8.34
N LEU A 261 0.40 -5.97 -9.30
CA LEU A 261 1.06 -5.88 -10.60
C LEU A 261 1.76 -4.55 -10.66
N VAL A 262 3.08 -4.60 -10.84
CA VAL A 262 3.94 -3.44 -11.04
C VAL A 262 4.64 -3.64 -12.37
N HIS A 263 4.62 -2.63 -13.24
CA HIS A 263 5.24 -2.68 -14.56
C HIS A 263 5.52 -1.28 -15.11
N PRO A 264 6.41 -1.12 -16.10
CA PRO A 264 6.56 0.11 -16.86
C PRO A 264 5.22 0.57 -17.43
N VAL A 265 4.98 1.89 -17.43
CA VAL A 265 3.70 2.48 -17.83
C VAL A 265 3.33 2.11 -19.27
N GLU A 266 4.33 1.92 -20.14
CA GLU A 266 4.16 1.52 -21.54
C GLU A 266 3.60 0.09 -21.69
N GLN A 267 3.73 -0.75 -20.66
CA GLN A 267 3.23 -2.13 -20.65
C GLN A 267 1.79 -2.25 -20.15
N THR A 268 1.19 -1.16 -19.65
CA THR A 268 -0.21 -1.14 -19.16
C THR A 268 -1.22 -1.75 -20.13
N PRO A 269 -1.20 -1.45 -21.44
CA PRO A 269 -2.16 -2.04 -22.37
C PRO A 269 -2.08 -3.58 -22.43
N GLN A 270 -0.89 -4.15 -22.30
CA GLN A 270 -0.70 -5.60 -22.33
C GLN A 270 -1.22 -6.26 -21.05
N VAL A 271 -0.96 -5.66 -19.88
CA VAL A 271 -1.47 -6.15 -18.59
C VAL A 271 -3.00 -6.12 -18.57
N GLN A 272 -3.61 -5.01 -19.00
CA GLN A 272 -5.06 -4.90 -19.07
C GLN A 272 -5.68 -5.92 -20.04
N ALA A 273 -4.99 -6.19 -21.17
CA ALA A 273 -5.44 -7.22 -22.10
C ALA A 273 -5.39 -8.63 -21.48
N ILE A 274 -4.36 -8.95 -20.69
CA ILE A 274 -4.26 -10.23 -19.96
C ILE A 274 -5.38 -10.36 -18.93
N LEU A 275 -5.63 -9.32 -18.12
CA LEU A 275 -6.71 -9.31 -17.13
C LEU A 275 -8.08 -9.54 -17.82
N ALA A 276 -8.35 -8.82 -18.91
CA ALA A 276 -9.57 -8.95 -19.68
C ALA A 276 -9.74 -10.35 -20.30
N ALA A 277 -8.67 -10.97 -20.79
CA ALA A 277 -8.71 -12.32 -21.34
C ALA A 277 -9.06 -13.39 -20.29
N HIS A 278 -8.80 -13.11 -19.01
CA HIS A 278 -9.20 -13.92 -17.87
C HIS A 278 -10.54 -13.52 -17.25
N GLY A 279 -11.26 -12.58 -17.88
CA GLY A 279 -12.50 -12.03 -17.32
C GLY A 279 -12.31 -11.31 -15.99
N PHE A 280 -11.07 -10.90 -15.66
CA PHE A 280 -10.77 -10.18 -14.44
C PHE A 280 -11.12 -8.70 -14.63
N ASP A 281 -12.15 -8.25 -13.92
CA ASP A 281 -12.59 -6.85 -13.89
C ASP A 281 -12.31 -6.29 -12.48
N PRO A 282 -11.36 -5.34 -12.32
CA PRO A 282 -11.08 -4.71 -11.04
C PRO A 282 -12.31 -4.11 -10.36
N ALA A 283 -13.28 -3.59 -11.13
CA ALA A 283 -14.51 -3.02 -10.57
C ALA A 283 -15.45 -4.09 -9.96
N ARG A 284 -15.19 -5.38 -10.24
CA ARG A 284 -15.99 -6.51 -9.77
C ARG A 284 -15.19 -7.47 -8.90
N MET A 285 -13.90 -7.21 -8.65
CA MET A 285 -13.02 -8.14 -7.95
C MET A 285 -13.57 -8.56 -6.58
N TRP A 286 -14.14 -7.62 -5.81
CA TRP A 286 -14.74 -7.92 -4.50
C TRP A 286 -16.00 -8.79 -4.59
N ARG A 287 -16.82 -8.62 -5.64
CA ARG A 287 -17.97 -9.50 -5.88
C ARG A 287 -17.52 -10.91 -6.25
N HIS A 288 -16.46 -11.03 -7.04
CA HIS A 288 -15.88 -12.33 -7.39
C HIS A 288 -15.19 -12.98 -6.18
N ALA A 289 -14.51 -12.20 -5.34
CA ALA A 289 -13.93 -12.65 -4.08
C ALA A 289 -15.00 -13.17 -3.11
N GLU A 290 -16.11 -12.44 -2.96
CA GLU A 290 -17.26 -12.89 -2.18
C GLU A 290 -17.81 -14.21 -2.72
N ALA A 291 -18.05 -14.32 -4.03
CA ALA A 291 -18.58 -15.54 -4.63
C ALA A 291 -17.65 -16.74 -4.38
N ARG A 292 -16.34 -16.54 -4.48
CA ARG A 292 -15.34 -17.58 -4.17
C ARG A 292 -15.36 -17.97 -2.71
N ALA A 293 -15.37 -17.00 -1.80
CA ALA A 293 -15.42 -17.26 -0.36
C ALA A 293 -16.69 -18.05 0.02
N ARG A 294 -17.84 -17.71 -0.56
CA ARG A 294 -19.09 -18.48 -0.36
C ARG A 294 -18.98 -19.91 -0.88
N ALA A 295 -18.42 -20.12 -2.07
CA ALA A 295 -18.20 -21.46 -2.61
C ALA A 295 -17.23 -22.28 -1.74
N GLU A 296 -16.18 -21.65 -1.20
CA GLU A 296 -15.27 -22.30 -0.25
C GLU A 296 -15.99 -22.70 1.05
N LEU A 297 -16.93 -21.87 1.54
CA LEU A 297 -17.75 -22.17 2.71
C LEU A 297 -18.82 -23.25 2.46
N GLU A 298 -19.29 -23.42 1.23
CA GLU A 298 -20.14 -24.56 0.86
C GLU A 298 -19.38 -25.88 0.97
N MET A 299 -18.07 -25.86 0.66
CA MET A 299 -17.19 -27.03 0.75
C MET A 299 -16.71 -27.29 2.17
N ASP A 300 -16.35 -26.24 2.91
CA ASP A 300 -15.94 -26.30 4.31
C ASP A 300 -16.54 -25.13 5.11
N PRO A 301 -17.66 -25.34 5.82
CA PRO A 301 -18.28 -24.33 6.67
C PRO A 301 -17.44 -23.88 7.87
N ALA A 302 -16.36 -24.60 8.19
CA ALA A 302 -15.42 -24.26 9.27
C ALA A 302 -14.15 -23.56 8.75
N ASP A 303 -14.08 -23.23 7.47
CA ASP A 303 -12.92 -22.54 6.89
C ASP A 303 -12.85 -21.10 7.39
N VAL A 304 -11.95 -20.87 8.35
CA VAL A 304 -11.75 -19.57 8.99
C VAL A 304 -11.37 -18.47 7.99
N PHE A 305 -10.53 -18.80 6.99
CA PHE A 305 -10.04 -17.82 6.02
C PHE A 305 -11.12 -17.49 5.00
N ALA A 306 -11.99 -18.44 4.63
CA ALA A 306 -13.14 -18.16 3.79
C ALA A 306 -14.15 -17.23 4.49
N TRP A 307 -14.42 -17.45 5.78
CA TRP A 307 -15.24 -16.51 6.57
C TRP A 307 -14.63 -15.12 6.65
N PHE A 308 -13.32 -15.03 6.90
CA PHE A 308 -12.61 -13.76 6.95
C PHE A 308 -12.64 -13.04 5.59
N ASN A 309 -12.31 -13.74 4.51
CA ASN A 309 -12.34 -13.20 3.15
C ASN A 309 -13.75 -12.78 2.70
N LEU A 310 -14.79 -13.50 3.14
CA LEU A 310 -16.18 -13.10 2.94
C LEU A 310 -16.44 -11.76 3.64
N GLY A 311 -16.04 -11.63 4.90
CA GLY A 311 -16.11 -10.38 5.66
C GLY A 311 -15.43 -9.22 4.92
N SER A 312 -14.15 -9.38 4.56
CA SER A 312 -13.39 -8.34 3.85
C SER A 312 -14.05 -7.95 2.53
N SER A 313 -14.52 -8.94 1.75
CA SER A 313 -15.19 -8.69 0.47
C SER A 313 -16.53 -7.97 0.63
N LEU A 314 -17.26 -8.23 1.71
CA LEU A 314 -18.52 -7.55 2.04
C LEU A 314 -18.28 -6.11 2.53
N THR A 315 -17.24 -5.89 3.36
CA THR A 315 -16.83 -4.55 3.82
C THR A 315 -16.51 -3.65 2.63
N HIS A 316 -15.68 -4.10 1.68
CA HIS A 316 -15.34 -3.32 0.49
C HIS A 316 -16.52 -3.08 -0.48
N GLN A 317 -17.61 -3.83 -0.33
CA GLN A 317 -18.86 -3.59 -1.04
C GLN A 317 -19.85 -2.70 -0.27
N GLY A 318 -19.49 -2.22 0.93
CA GLY A 318 -20.36 -1.43 1.80
C GLY A 318 -21.45 -2.24 2.51
N ARG A 319 -21.38 -3.58 2.46
CA ARG A 319 -22.32 -4.51 3.13
C ARG A 319 -21.81 -4.86 4.52
N THR A 320 -21.55 -3.84 5.32
CA THR A 320 -20.82 -3.93 6.59
C THR A 320 -21.55 -4.76 7.65
N ALA A 321 -22.87 -4.70 7.73
CA ALA A 321 -23.66 -5.54 8.64
C ALA A 321 -23.47 -7.04 8.38
N GLU A 322 -23.44 -7.47 7.13
CA GLU A 322 -23.14 -8.88 6.78
C GLU A 322 -21.67 -9.21 7.00
N ALA A 323 -20.77 -8.26 6.74
CA ALA A 323 -19.33 -8.43 6.97
C ALA A 323 -19.04 -8.71 8.45
N VAL A 324 -19.68 -7.98 9.36
CA VAL A 324 -19.58 -8.17 10.82
C VAL A 324 -19.92 -9.61 11.21
N VAL A 325 -21.02 -10.16 10.68
CA VAL A 325 -21.42 -11.55 10.94
C VAL A 325 -20.34 -12.53 10.46
N ALA A 326 -19.78 -12.31 9.27
CA ALA A 326 -18.72 -13.16 8.72
C ALA A 326 -17.43 -13.10 9.55
N PHE A 327 -17.03 -11.91 10.00
CA PHE A 327 -15.86 -11.73 10.87
C PHE A 327 -16.06 -12.33 12.26
N GLU A 328 -17.24 -12.16 12.86
CA GLU A 328 -17.57 -12.83 14.13
C GLU A 328 -17.48 -14.34 13.99
N ARG A 329 -18.00 -14.90 12.88
CA ARG A 329 -17.88 -16.33 12.62
C ARG A 329 -16.43 -16.80 12.47
N ALA A 330 -15.59 -16.03 11.77
CA ALA A 330 -14.16 -16.33 11.66
C ALA A 330 -13.47 -16.30 13.04
N ARG A 331 -13.80 -15.30 13.87
CA ARG A 331 -13.26 -15.15 15.23
C ARG A 331 -13.72 -16.27 16.18
N GLU A 332 -14.97 -16.72 16.07
CA GLU A 332 -15.51 -17.86 16.84
C GLU A 332 -14.78 -19.17 16.52
N ILE A 333 -14.41 -19.38 15.25
CA ILE A 333 -13.64 -20.55 14.82
C ILE A 333 -12.20 -20.44 15.32
N GLY A 334 -11.62 -19.25 15.26
CA GLY A 334 -10.29 -18.92 15.77
C GLY A 334 -9.36 -18.43 14.68
N LEU A 335 -8.97 -17.16 14.76
CA LEU A 335 -7.99 -16.55 13.86
C LEU A 335 -6.56 -16.88 14.31
N PRO A 336 -5.59 -17.00 13.39
CA PRO A 336 -4.19 -16.97 13.77
C PRO A 336 -3.84 -15.69 14.52
N GLU A 337 -3.06 -15.83 15.59
CA GLU A 337 -2.71 -14.77 16.56
C GLU A 337 -2.28 -13.46 15.89
N ARG A 338 -1.39 -13.53 14.89
CA ARG A 338 -0.78 -12.37 14.22
C ARG A 338 -1.55 -11.89 13.00
N MET A 339 -2.66 -12.52 12.64
CA MET A 339 -3.38 -12.21 11.39
C MET A 339 -3.83 -10.74 11.33
N LEU A 340 -4.27 -10.21 12.48
CA LEU A 340 -4.78 -8.84 12.59
C LEU A 340 -3.67 -7.78 12.74
N TRP A 341 -2.40 -8.17 12.71
CA TRP A 341 -1.30 -7.22 12.52
C TRP A 341 -1.24 -6.70 11.08
N TYR A 342 -1.86 -7.41 10.14
CA TYR A 342 -1.80 -7.13 8.69
C TYR A 342 -3.17 -6.84 8.08
N GLN A 343 -4.26 -7.27 8.74
CA GLN A 343 -5.61 -7.25 8.15
C GLN A 343 -6.62 -6.54 9.05
N PHE A 344 -6.93 -5.29 8.71
CA PHE A 344 -7.72 -4.38 9.55
C PHE A 344 -9.20 -4.26 9.16
N THR A 345 -9.64 -4.94 8.10
CA THR A 345 -11.03 -4.87 7.58
C THR A 345 -12.13 -5.21 8.60
N PRO A 346 -11.92 -6.02 9.66
CA PRO A 346 -12.91 -6.13 10.74
C PRO A 346 -13.13 -4.81 11.50
N LEU A 347 -12.08 -4.04 11.75
CA LEU A 347 -12.16 -2.77 12.48
C LEU A 347 -12.96 -1.74 11.68
N GLU A 348 -12.74 -1.68 10.37
CA GLU A 348 -13.53 -0.87 9.44
C GLU A 348 -15.02 -1.22 9.52
N ALA A 349 -15.36 -2.51 9.43
CA ALA A 349 -16.74 -2.97 9.50
C ALA A 349 -17.40 -2.63 10.85
N TYR A 350 -16.70 -2.81 11.96
CA TYR A 350 -17.22 -2.46 13.29
C TYR A 350 -17.43 -0.96 13.46
N VAL A 351 -16.52 -0.12 12.96
CA VAL A 351 -16.73 1.35 12.96
C VAL A 351 -17.94 1.72 12.12
N ALA A 352 -18.08 1.16 10.91
CA ALA A 352 -19.20 1.46 10.02
C ALA A 352 -20.56 1.08 10.62
N GLU A 353 -20.62 0.01 11.39
CA GLU A 353 -21.82 -0.44 12.11
C GLU A 353 -22.02 0.22 13.48
N GLY A 354 -21.20 1.21 13.84
CA GLY A 354 -21.34 1.92 15.12
C GLY A 354 -21.03 1.04 16.33
N ARG A 355 -20.07 0.11 16.20
CA ARG A 355 -19.64 -0.84 17.23
C ARG A 355 -18.25 -0.49 17.80
N PRO A 356 -18.08 0.68 18.45
CA PRO A 356 -16.77 1.14 18.90
C PRO A 356 -16.17 0.25 20.00
N LEU A 357 -16.99 -0.34 20.87
CA LEU A 357 -16.49 -1.22 21.93
C LEU A 357 -15.84 -2.49 21.37
N ASP A 358 -16.34 -3.02 20.24
CA ASP A 358 -15.73 -4.17 19.58
C ASP A 358 -14.38 -3.82 18.94
N VAL A 359 -14.23 -2.60 18.41
CA VAL A 359 -12.95 -2.07 17.90
C VAL A 359 -11.94 -1.96 19.04
N LEU A 360 -12.33 -1.36 20.16
CA LEU A 360 -11.45 -1.20 21.32
C LEU A 360 -11.03 -2.56 21.88
N ALA A 361 -11.98 -3.48 22.09
CA ALA A 361 -11.67 -4.82 22.59
C ALA A 361 -10.76 -5.62 21.65
N LEU A 362 -10.96 -5.50 20.33
CA LEU A 362 -10.13 -6.21 19.35
C LEU A 362 -8.71 -5.62 19.29
N THR A 363 -8.58 -4.30 19.40
CA THR A 363 -7.27 -3.64 19.40
C THR A 363 -6.53 -3.81 20.73
N ASP A 364 -7.22 -3.82 21.87
CA ASP A 364 -6.63 -4.12 23.18
C ASP A 364 -5.97 -5.49 23.19
N ALA A 365 -6.65 -6.52 22.63
CA ALA A 365 -6.09 -7.87 22.51
C ALA A 365 -4.83 -7.93 21.62
N ILE A 366 -4.71 -7.06 20.61
CA ILE A 366 -3.50 -6.99 19.77
C ILE A 366 -2.37 -6.26 20.51
N PHE A 367 -2.73 -5.23 21.27
CA PHE A 367 -1.79 -4.43 22.07
C PHE A 367 -1.16 -5.20 23.24
N GLU A 368 -1.76 -6.30 23.68
CA GLU A 368 -1.10 -7.25 24.59
C GLU A 368 0.21 -7.80 24.00
N GLU A 369 0.31 -7.87 22.66
CA GLU A 369 1.47 -8.41 21.94
C GLU A 369 2.32 -7.33 21.25
N THR A 370 1.69 -6.30 20.67
CA THR A 370 2.40 -5.26 19.91
C THR A 370 1.67 -3.92 19.87
N GLU A 371 2.41 -2.83 20.05
CA GLU A 371 1.91 -1.44 19.94
C GLU A 371 2.60 -0.66 18.79
N SER A 372 3.12 -1.37 17.78
CA SER A 372 3.88 -0.76 16.67
C SER A 372 3.15 -0.84 15.32
N VAL A 373 1.82 -0.95 15.36
CA VAL A 373 0.94 -0.95 14.18
C VAL A 373 0.06 0.30 14.21
N GLU A 374 0.37 1.27 13.38
CA GLU A 374 -0.25 2.59 13.33
C GLU A 374 -1.73 2.55 12.97
N GLU A 375 -2.16 1.60 12.13
CA GLU A 375 -3.54 1.48 11.67
C GLU A 375 -4.47 1.16 12.85
N LEU A 376 -4.00 0.42 13.85
CA LEU A 376 -4.78 0.09 15.04
C LEU A 376 -5.12 1.35 15.84
N PHE A 377 -4.16 2.27 15.99
CA PHE A 377 -4.38 3.55 16.65
C PHE A 377 -5.34 4.44 15.86
N TYR A 378 -5.25 4.44 14.53
CA TYR A 378 -6.22 5.13 13.68
C TYR A 378 -7.65 4.59 13.86
N TRP A 379 -7.83 3.27 13.87
CA TRP A 379 -9.14 2.66 14.09
C TRP A 379 -9.68 2.91 15.50
N ARG A 380 -8.81 2.93 16.52
CA ARG A 380 -9.19 3.37 17.88
C ARG A 380 -9.65 4.82 17.90
N ALA A 381 -8.97 5.72 17.18
CA ALA A 381 -9.41 7.10 17.08
C ALA A 381 -10.83 7.20 16.50
N ARG A 382 -11.10 6.48 15.41
CA ARG A 382 -12.45 6.39 14.83
C ARG A 382 -13.48 5.85 15.83
N ALA A 383 -13.12 4.83 16.62
CA ALA A 383 -14.00 4.29 17.67
C ALA A 383 -14.27 5.29 18.80
N PHE A 384 -13.27 6.03 19.27
CA PHE A 384 -13.45 7.07 20.30
C PHE A 384 -14.35 8.21 19.81
N LEU A 385 -14.26 8.59 18.53
CA LEU A 385 -15.19 9.57 17.95
C LEU A 385 -16.64 9.08 17.95
N LEU A 386 -16.90 7.80 17.70
CA LEU A 386 -18.24 7.22 17.82
C LEU A 386 -18.78 7.25 19.27
N LEU A 387 -17.88 7.20 20.26
CA LEU A 387 -18.22 7.35 21.67
C LEU A 387 -18.37 8.82 22.11
N GLY A 388 -18.02 9.77 21.24
CA GLY A 388 -17.98 11.20 21.56
C GLY A 388 -16.75 11.63 22.39
N ASP A 389 -15.76 10.74 22.56
CA ASP A 389 -14.53 11.05 23.28
C ASP A 389 -13.47 11.60 22.32
N VAL A 390 -13.58 12.91 22.04
CA VAL A 390 -12.65 13.61 21.13
C VAL A 390 -11.23 13.65 21.69
N ALA A 391 -11.07 13.69 23.01
CA ALA A 391 -9.76 13.72 23.65
C ALA A 391 -8.99 12.42 23.42
N ALA A 392 -9.63 11.27 23.69
CA ALA A 392 -9.05 9.96 23.44
C ALA A 392 -8.80 9.72 21.94
N ALA A 393 -9.68 10.22 21.06
CA ALA A 393 -9.47 10.16 19.63
C ALA A 393 -8.21 10.92 19.18
N GLN A 394 -7.96 12.11 19.74
CA GLN A 394 -6.79 12.92 19.43
C GLN A 394 -5.50 12.27 19.94
N GLU A 395 -5.53 11.65 21.12
CA GLU A 395 -4.40 10.89 21.68
C GLU A 395 -4.05 9.69 20.79
N ALA A 396 -5.05 8.91 20.39
CA ALA A 396 -4.87 7.78 19.49
C ALA A 396 -4.32 8.23 18.12
N LEU A 397 -4.80 9.34 17.57
CA LEU A 397 -4.25 9.91 16.33
C LEU A 397 -2.80 10.35 16.48
N THR A 398 -2.46 11.02 17.57
CA THR A 398 -1.07 11.41 17.85
C THR A 398 -0.20 10.17 17.88
N ARG A 399 -0.64 9.09 18.54
CA ARG A 399 0.13 7.84 18.60
C ARG A 399 0.30 7.18 17.23
N SER A 400 -0.75 7.17 16.40
CA SER A 400 -0.68 6.70 15.01
C SER A 400 0.38 7.47 14.20
N LEU A 401 0.41 8.81 14.34
CA LEU A 401 1.34 9.68 13.62
C LEU A 401 2.75 9.71 14.22
N GLU A 402 2.94 9.34 15.49
CA GLU A 402 4.27 9.10 16.06
C GLU A 402 4.93 7.87 15.44
N LEU A 403 4.14 6.83 15.18
CA LEU A 403 4.62 5.61 14.51
C LEU A 403 4.84 5.86 13.01
N ALA A 404 3.87 6.51 12.36
CA ALA A 404 3.88 6.78 10.93
C ALA A 404 3.48 8.23 10.63
N PRO A 405 4.44 9.18 10.61
CA PRO A 405 4.17 10.61 10.43
C PRO A 405 3.47 10.97 9.11
N THR A 406 3.61 10.12 8.10
CA THR A 406 3.00 10.29 6.77
C THR A 406 1.75 9.43 6.56
N PHE A 407 1.22 8.79 7.60
CA PHE A 407 0.05 7.91 7.47
C PHE A 407 -1.20 8.71 7.09
N ALA A 408 -1.55 8.64 5.81
CA ALA A 408 -2.56 9.50 5.19
C ALA A 408 -3.94 9.43 5.85
N PRO A 409 -4.46 8.25 6.28
CA PRO A 409 -5.74 8.17 6.98
C PRO A 409 -5.75 8.95 8.30
N ALA A 410 -4.68 8.86 9.11
CA ALA A 410 -4.57 9.59 10.37
C ALA A 410 -4.42 11.10 10.15
N LEU A 411 -3.61 11.52 9.17
CA LEU A 411 -3.48 12.94 8.79
C LEU A 411 -4.82 13.53 8.35
N ALA A 412 -5.58 12.79 7.53
CA ALA A 412 -6.89 13.24 7.07
C ALA A 412 -7.89 13.38 8.23
N LEU A 413 -7.92 12.41 9.15
CA LEU A 413 -8.80 12.49 10.32
C LEU A 413 -8.38 13.63 11.27
N GLN A 414 -7.09 13.88 11.45
CA GLN A 414 -6.60 15.01 12.24
C GLN A 414 -7.04 16.37 11.65
N GLN A 415 -7.01 16.52 10.32
CA GLN A 415 -7.51 17.71 9.64
C GLN A 415 -9.03 17.88 9.84
N GLU A 416 -9.79 16.79 9.73
CA GLU A 416 -11.24 16.80 9.98
C GLU A 416 -11.57 17.26 11.41
N LEU A 417 -10.87 16.74 12.41
CA LEU A 417 -11.07 17.16 13.80
C LEU A 417 -10.68 18.62 14.05
N SER A 418 -9.58 19.08 13.45
CA SER A 418 -9.14 20.48 13.58
C SER A 418 -10.17 21.45 12.99
N ALA A 419 -10.83 21.07 11.90
CA ALA A 419 -11.89 21.88 11.29
C ALA A 419 -13.17 21.96 12.15
N LEU A 420 -13.42 20.95 13.01
CA LEU A 420 -14.59 20.90 13.89
C LEU A 420 -14.41 21.68 15.21
N ASN A 421 -13.17 22.04 15.58
CA ASN A 421 -12.87 22.82 16.79
C ASN A 421 -11.93 24.01 16.50
N PRO A 422 -12.42 25.09 15.84
CA PRO A 422 -11.58 26.18 15.35
C PRO A 422 -10.82 26.93 16.46
N LEU A 423 -11.43 27.02 17.64
CA LEU A 423 -10.90 27.80 18.77
C LEU A 423 -9.64 27.18 19.39
N GLU A 424 -9.53 25.85 19.41
CA GLU A 424 -8.29 25.18 19.85
C GLU A 424 -7.18 25.24 18.80
N HIS A 425 -7.54 25.26 17.51
CA HIS A 425 -6.55 25.37 16.43
C HIS A 425 -5.86 26.74 16.46
N GLU A 426 -6.63 27.81 16.63
CA GLU A 426 -6.15 29.18 16.74
C GLU A 426 -5.29 29.37 18.02
N GLU A 427 -5.68 28.80 19.17
CA GLU A 427 -4.85 28.83 20.39
C GLU A 427 -3.55 28.01 20.28
N ARG A 428 -3.53 26.90 19.52
CA ARG A 428 -2.31 26.09 19.31
C ARG A 428 -1.34 26.73 18.33
N GLU A 429 -1.83 27.40 17.28
CA GLU A 429 -0.97 28.19 16.39
C GLU A 429 -0.38 29.39 17.13
N LEU A 430 -1.18 30.12 17.89
CA LEU A 430 -0.71 31.24 18.71
C LEU A 430 0.34 30.83 19.77
N ARG A 431 0.28 29.60 20.30
CA ARG A 431 1.30 29.04 21.22
C ARG A 431 2.54 28.48 20.53
N ARG A 432 2.49 28.17 19.23
CA ARG A 432 3.66 27.76 18.45
C ARG A 432 4.47 28.95 17.94
N GLU A 433 3.82 30.10 17.77
CA GLU A 433 4.44 31.36 17.35
C GLU A 433 5.01 32.20 18.52
N SER A 434 4.66 31.85 19.77
CA SER A 434 5.19 32.45 21.01
C SER A 434 6.34 31.63 21.60
#